data_AF-V7BTD5-F1
#
_entry.id   AF-V7BTD5-F1
#
_cell.length_a   1.000
_cell.length_b   1.000
_cell.length_c   1.000
_cell.angle_alpha   90.00
_cell.angle_beta   90.00
_cell.angle_gamma   90.00
#
_symmetry.space_group_name_H-M   'P 1'
#
loop_
_entity.id
_entity.type
_entity.pdbx_description
1 polymer ?
#
loop_
_entity_poly.entity_id
_entity_poly.type
_entity_poly.pdbx_seq_one_letter_code
_entity_poly.pdbx_strand_id
1 'polypeptide(L)'
;MLNNSIATKDNLLRRGVSVVSCLCELSGEEEETVCHLFFKCKFVWKFWGLCLSWLGCLSVNHYDANVHFRMFLVWIAIVGEILKHRNKCVFNNSRVDHIEVFTVVQRKT
;
A
#
# COMPACT_ATOMS: atom_id res chain seq x y z
N MET A 1 7.88 2.86 -9.18
CA MET A 1 8.44 1.75 -8.37
C MET A 1 9.88 1.43 -8.74
N LEU A 2 10.23 1.42 -10.04
CA LEU A 2 11.50 0.97 -10.63
C LEU A 2 12.80 1.77 -10.34
N ASN A 3 12.85 2.71 -9.39
CA ASN A 3 14.09 3.47 -9.16
C ASN A 3 14.23 4.05 -7.75
N ASN A 4 13.86 3.25 -6.72
CA ASN A 4 13.84 3.70 -5.31
C ASN A 4 13.09 5.03 -5.10
N SER A 5 12.14 5.35 -5.99
CA SER A 5 11.42 6.64 -5.96
C SER A 5 10.43 6.72 -4.81
N ILE A 6 9.95 5.55 -4.36
CA ILE A 6 9.07 5.40 -3.21
C ILE A 6 9.83 5.79 -1.95
N ALA A 7 9.27 6.72 -1.19
CA ALA A 7 9.84 7.25 0.04
C ALA A 7 9.71 6.26 1.21
N THR A 8 10.02 4.98 1.02
CA THR A 8 10.18 3.99 2.11
C THR A 8 11.26 4.45 3.06
N LYS A 9 11.13 4.11 4.35
CA LYS A 9 12.08 4.59 5.35
C LYS A 9 13.52 4.23 5.02
N ASP A 10 13.77 3.06 4.43
CA ASP A 10 15.09 2.68 3.89
C ASP A 10 15.58 3.67 2.81
N ASN A 11 14.71 4.06 1.88
CA ASN A 11 15.03 5.02 0.82
C ASN A 11 15.15 6.45 1.32
N LEU A 12 14.39 6.83 2.35
CA LEU A 12 14.52 8.13 3.02
C LEU A 12 15.89 8.25 3.71
N LEU A 13 16.30 7.21 4.44
CA LEU A 13 17.63 7.13 5.06
C LEU A 13 18.74 7.22 4.02
N ARG A 14 18.63 6.48 2.90
CA ARG A 14 19.59 6.57 1.78
C ARG A 14 19.69 7.97 1.16
N ARG A 15 18.64 8.78 1.28
CA ARG A 15 18.60 10.18 0.80
C ARG A 15 19.01 11.19 1.88
N GLY A 16 19.46 10.74 3.05
CA GLY A 16 19.87 11.61 4.16
C GLY A 16 18.70 12.20 4.96
N VAL A 17 17.47 11.70 4.79
CA VAL A 17 16.32 12.12 5.58
C VAL A 17 16.27 11.28 6.86
N SER A 18 16.34 11.95 8.02
CA SER A 18 16.22 11.28 9.32
C SER A 18 14.79 10.77 9.53
N VAL A 19 14.67 9.52 9.99
CA VAL A 19 13.40 8.90 10.39
C VAL A 19 13.54 8.41 11.83
N VAL A 20 12.47 8.56 12.62
CA VAL A 20 12.46 8.24 14.06
C VAL A 20 12.70 6.75 14.32
N SER A 21 12.21 5.88 13.46
CA SER A 21 12.36 4.42 13.54
C SER A 21 12.35 3.84 12.13
N CYS A 22 13.13 2.79 11.88
CA CYS A 22 13.12 2.07 10.60
C CYS A 22 11.90 1.16 10.41
N LEU A 23 11.14 0.88 11.48
CA LEU A 23 9.98 0.00 11.44
C LEU A 23 8.87 0.60 10.57
N CYS A 24 8.16 -0.26 9.85
CA CYS A 24 7.00 0.13 9.05
C CYS A 24 5.90 0.73 9.94
N GLU A 25 5.44 1.94 9.62
CA GLU A 25 4.37 2.60 10.40
C GLU A 25 3.02 1.88 10.29
N LEU A 26 2.83 1.09 9.22
CA LEU A 26 1.57 0.37 9.01
C LEU A 26 1.48 -0.93 9.82
N SER A 27 2.59 -1.65 9.97
CA SER A 27 2.61 -2.93 10.67
C SER A 27 3.33 -2.90 12.03
N GLY A 28 4.32 -2.01 12.21
CA GLY A 28 5.14 -1.92 13.43
C GLY A 28 6.11 -3.07 13.66
N GLU A 29 6.18 -4.06 12.77
CA GLU A 29 6.85 -5.35 13.01
C GLU A 29 8.22 -5.49 12.32
N GLU A 30 8.37 -4.99 11.09
CA GLU A 30 9.57 -5.15 10.26
C GLU A 30 10.01 -3.81 9.68
N GLU A 31 11.28 -3.73 9.26
CA GLU A 31 11.82 -2.55 8.59
C GLU A 31 11.07 -2.21 7.30
N GLU A 32 10.80 -0.92 7.11
CA GLU A 32 10.07 -0.46 5.94
C GLU A 32 10.95 -0.41 4.69
N THR A 33 10.80 -1.43 3.85
CA THR A 33 11.34 -1.48 2.49
C THR A 33 10.21 -1.53 1.47
N VAL A 34 10.53 -1.33 0.19
CA VAL A 34 9.56 -1.52 -0.90
C VAL A 34 9.02 -2.95 -0.91
N CYS A 35 9.90 -3.94 -0.72
CA CYS A 35 9.52 -5.34 -0.67
C CYS A 35 8.57 -5.64 0.50
N HIS A 36 8.88 -5.11 1.68
CA HIS A 36 8.00 -5.23 2.84
C HIS A 36 6.65 -4.59 2.56
N LEU A 37 6.64 -3.32 2.17
CA LEU A 37 5.42 -2.52 2.01
C LEU A 37 4.41 -3.16 1.04
N PHE A 38 4.85 -3.73 -0.08
CA PHE A 38 3.94 -4.29 -1.08
C PHE A 38 3.67 -5.78 -0.96
N PHE A 39 4.64 -6.56 -0.45
CA PHE A 39 4.57 -8.02 -0.56
C PHE A 39 4.64 -8.77 0.77
N LYS A 40 4.95 -8.11 1.89
CA LYS A 40 5.07 -8.81 3.19
C LYS A 40 4.28 -8.15 4.33
N CYS A 41 4.04 -6.85 4.24
CA CYS A 41 3.37 -6.09 5.26
C CYS A 41 1.97 -6.67 5.54
N LYS A 42 1.78 -7.22 6.74
CA LYS A 42 0.51 -7.84 7.14
C LYS A 42 -0.67 -6.89 7.04
N PHE A 43 -0.46 -5.60 7.35
CA PHE A 43 -1.48 -4.57 7.21
C PHE A 43 -1.93 -4.45 5.75
N VAL A 44 -0.97 -4.32 4.83
CA VAL A 44 -1.23 -4.21 3.39
C VAL A 44 -1.87 -5.49 2.85
N TRP A 45 -1.44 -6.67 3.29
CA TRP A 45 -2.06 -7.94 2.90
C TRP A 45 -3.53 -8.06 3.34
N LYS A 46 -3.85 -7.74 4.60
CA LYS A 46 -5.23 -7.73 5.08
C LYS A 46 -6.08 -6.75 4.30
N PHE A 47 -5.53 -5.58 4.01
CA PHE A 47 -6.17 -4.54 3.21
C PHE A 47 -6.47 -4.99 1.78
N TRP A 48 -5.50 -5.63 1.11
CA TRP A 48 -5.71 -6.27 -0.19
C TRP A 48 -6.83 -7.31 -0.14
N GLY A 49 -6.83 -8.18 0.86
CA GLY A 49 -7.88 -9.18 1.05
C GLY A 49 -9.28 -8.56 1.13
N LEU A 50 -9.44 -7.47 1.89
CA LEU A 50 -10.70 -6.73 1.99
C LEU A 50 -11.13 -6.14 0.64
N CYS A 51 -10.19 -5.50 -0.08
CA CYS A 51 -10.48 -4.90 -1.40
C CYS A 51 -10.86 -5.96 -2.44
N LEU A 52 -10.12 -7.07 -2.50
CA LEU A 52 -10.40 -8.17 -3.44
C LEU A 52 -11.73 -8.85 -3.12
N SER A 53 -12.01 -9.08 -1.83
CA SER A 53 -13.29 -9.62 -1.40
C SER A 53 -14.46 -8.70 -1.75
N TRP A 54 -14.28 -7.39 -1.62
CA TRP A 54 -15.29 -6.41 -1.99
C TRP A 54 -15.56 -6.37 -3.50
N LEU A 55 -14.52 -6.46 -4.31
CA LEU A 55 -14.62 -6.46 -5.77
C LEU A 55 -15.09 -7.81 -6.35
N GLY A 56 -15.14 -8.87 -5.53
CA GLY A 56 -15.44 -10.23 -6.00
C GLY A 56 -14.36 -10.82 -6.93
N CYS A 57 -13.15 -10.22 -6.95
CA CYS A 57 -12.07 -10.64 -7.83
C CYS A 57 -11.07 -11.52 -7.07
N LEU A 58 -11.28 -12.84 -7.09
CA LEU A 58 -10.36 -13.80 -6.46
C LEU A 58 -9.16 -14.15 -7.35
N SER A 59 -9.24 -13.95 -8.67
CA SER A 59 -8.11 -14.13 -9.58
C SER A 59 -8.28 -13.34 -10.88
N VAL A 60 -7.15 -12.99 -11.51
CA VAL A 60 -7.12 -12.36 -12.83
C VAL A 60 -6.98 -13.46 -13.87
N ASN A 61 -8.05 -13.77 -14.60
CA ASN A 61 -7.99 -14.74 -15.69
C ASN A 61 -7.52 -14.05 -16.99
N HIS A 62 -6.58 -14.65 -17.70
CA HIS A 62 -5.97 -14.17 -18.95
C HIS A 62 -6.91 -14.18 -20.17
N TYR A 63 -8.12 -14.70 -20.01
CA TYR A 63 -9.08 -14.79 -21.10
C TYR A 63 -9.72 -13.44 -21.49
N ASP A 64 -9.73 -12.43 -20.61
CA ASP A 64 -10.39 -11.14 -20.87
C ASP A 64 -9.48 -9.94 -20.59
N ALA A 65 -9.09 -9.24 -21.65
CA ALA A 65 -8.28 -8.02 -21.58
C ALA A 65 -8.96 -6.88 -20.80
N ASN A 66 -10.29 -6.79 -20.80
CA ASN A 66 -11.00 -5.79 -20.01
C ASN A 66 -10.90 -6.07 -18.52
N VAL A 67 -10.94 -7.33 -18.11
CA VAL A 67 -10.77 -7.74 -16.71
C VAL A 67 -9.34 -7.45 -16.26
N HIS A 68 -8.34 -7.76 -17.09
CA HIS A 68 -6.94 -7.40 -16.84
C HIS A 68 -6.75 -5.89 -16.68
N PHE A 69 -7.30 -5.09 -17.59
CA PHE A 69 -7.19 -3.64 -17.54
C PHE A 69 -7.88 -3.07 -16.30
N ARG A 70 -9.09 -3.52 -15.97
CA ARG A 70 -9.79 -3.11 -14.73
C ARG A 70 -8.98 -3.45 -13.49
N MET A 71 -8.43 -4.65 -13.41
CA MET A 71 -7.61 -5.06 -12.28
C MET A 71 -6.34 -4.22 -12.16
N PHE A 72 -5.72 -3.86 -13.28
CA PHE A 72 -4.56 -2.96 -13.28
C PHE A 72 -4.91 -1.57 -12.72
N LEU A 73 -6.06 -1.01 -13.10
CA LEU A 73 -6.55 0.26 -12.54
C LEU A 73 -6.85 0.17 -11.04
N VAL A 74 -7.53 -0.89 -10.62
CA VAL A 74 -7.78 -1.19 -9.20
C VAL A 74 -6.48 -1.30 -8.44
N TRP A 75 -5.48 -1.97 -9.02
CA TRP A 75 -4.18 -2.12 -8.38
C TRP A 75 -3.49 -0.78 -8.16
N ILE A 76 -3.50 0.09 -9.18
CA ILE A 76 -2.96 1.46 -9.06
C ILE A 76 -3.68 2.25 -7.97
N ALA A 77 -5.02 2.16 -7.90
CA ALA A 77 -5.81 2.88 -6.92
C ALA A 77 -5.47 2.43 -5.48
N ILE A 78 -5.47 1.12 -5.22
CA ILE A 78 -5.16 0.53 -3.91
C ILE A 78 -3.75 0.91 -3.47
N VAL A 79 -2.75 0.71 -4.35
CA VAL A 79 -1.35 1.09 -4.09
C VAL A 79 -1.22 2.59 -3.81
N GLY A 80 -1.91 3.41 -4.58
CA GLY A 80 -1.92 4.87 -4.40
C GLY A 80 -2.45 5.27 -3.02
N GLU A 81 -3.54 4.66 -2.56
CA GLU A 81 -4.11 4.95 -1.24
C GLU A 81 -3.23 4.43 -0.10
N ILE A 82 -2.64 3.23 -0.22
CA ILE A 82 -1.65 2.73 0.75
C ILE A 82 -0.50 3.73 0.89
N LEU A 83 0.06 4.21 -0.22
CA LEU A 83 1.19 5.14 -0.21
C LEU A 83 0.82 6.49 0.38
N LYS A 84 -0.33 7.06 0.00
CA LYS A 84 -0.82 8.32 0.57
C LYS A 84 -1.01 8.22 2.08
N HIS A 85 -1.66 7.13 2.52
CA HIS A 85 -1.95 6.93 3.93
C HIS A 85 -0.66 6.72 4.72
N ARG A 86 0.25 5.88 4.24
CA ARG A 86 1.55 5.67 4.88
C ARG A 86 2.35 6.96 4.98
N ASN A 87 2.39 7.76 3.92
CA ASN A 87 3.08 9.06 3.96
C ASN A 87 2.50 9.98 5.04
N LYS A 88 1.16 9.99 5.21
CA LYS A 88 0.52 10.74 6.31
C LYS A 88 1.00 10.26 7.69
N CYS A 89 1.20 8.96 7.88
CA CYS A 89 1.74 8.44 9.14
C CYS A 89 3.18 8.87 9.37
N VAL A 90 4.04 8.71 8.35
CA VAL A 90 5.47 9.03 8.45
C VAL A 90 5.72 10.52 8.64
N PHE A 91 4.98 11.39 7.93
CA PHE A 91 5.25 12.83 7.92
C PHE A 91 4.35 13.63 8.86
N ASN A 92 3.14 13.13 9.19
CA ASN A 92 2.16 13.85 10.01
C ASN A 92 1.79 13.10 11.31
N ASN A 93 2.53 12.03 11.66
CA ASN A 93 2.36 11.25 12.90
C ASN A 93 0.92 10.76 13.16
N SER A 94 0.16 10.50 12.08
CA SER A 94 -1.23 10.04 12.14
C SER A 94 -1.31 8.54 12.41
N ARG A 95 -2.28 8.09 13.21
CA ARG A 95 -2.56 6.65 13.43
C ARG A 95 -3.39 6.07 12.29
N VAL A 96 -3.21 4.77 12.06
CA VAL A 96 -3.84 4.02 10.97
C VAL A 96 -5.00 3.18 11.47
N ASP A 97 -6.15 3.29 10.81
CA ASP A 97 -7.24 2.32 10.87
C ASP A 97 -7.46 1.71 9.48
N HIS A 98 -7.44 0.38 9.41
CA HIS A 98 -7.68 -0.38 8.17
C HIS A 98 -9.07 -0.11 7.60
N ILE A 99 -10.06 0.17 8.45
CA ILE A 99 -11.43 0.48 8.04
C ILE A 99 -11.48 1.85 7.34
N GLU A 100 -10.75 2.84 7.83
CA GLU A 100 -10.68 4.18 7.22
C GLU A 100 -10.10 4.09 5.81
N VAL A 101 -8.95 3.42 5.65
CA VAL A 101 -8.31 3.27 4.33
C VAL A 101 -9.25 2.53 3.35
N PHE A 102 -9.96 1.52 3.84
CA PHE A 102 -10.85 0.70 3.01
C PHE A 102 -12.06 1.50 2.53
N THR A 103 -12.66 2.28 3.44
CA THR A 103 -13.77 3.18 3.13
C THR A 103 -13.39 4.22 2.07
N VAL A 104 -12.15 4.72 2.10
CA VAL A 104 -11.65 5.67 1.11
C VAL A 104 -11.50 5.03 -0.28
N VAL A 105 -11.02 3.78 -0.36
CA VAL A 105 -10.91 3.05 -1.63
C VAL A 105 -12.28 2.78 -2.25
N GLN A 106 -13.27 2.38 -1.44
CA GLN A 106 -14.63 2.11 -1.91
C GLN A 106 -15.31 3.33 -2.53
N ARG A 107 -14.97 4.56 -2.11
CA ARG A 107 -15.52 5.80 -2.67
C ARG A 107 -14.88 6.21 -4.00
N LYS A 108 -13.70 5.67 -4.32
CA LYS A 108 -12.87 6.06 -5.48
C LYS A 108 -12.94 5.08 -6.64
N THR A 109 -13.54 3.92 -6.41
CA THR A 109 -13.60 2.80 -7.35
C THR A 109 -15.06 2.61 -7.75
#